data_AF-A0A935AKQ9-F1
#
_entry.id   AF-A0A935AKQ9-F1
#
_cell.length_a   1.000
_cell.length_b   1.000
_cell.length_c   1.000
_cell.angle_alpha   90.00
_cell.angle_beta   90.00
_cell.angle_gamma   90.00
#
_symmetry.space_group_name_H-M   'P 1'
#
loop_
_entity.id
_entity.type
_entity.pdbx_description
1 polymer ?
#
loop_
_entity_poly.entity_id
_entity_poly.type
_entity_poly.pdbx_seq_one_letter_code
_entity_poly.pdbx_strand_id
1 'polypeptide(L)'
;MNTPAPHLVRSPCPVIDEDALARLLLRYGIGQGEQAAVRAFGRIISAAELADALVSRFDLGEARSGVEPSLRAFCVELARITEWDFTPPWPARIVELWSECYLGGAVAEFPFVAIEALLASCQQHLFSDRAMVHRLELDILTALVRLGWCLGGLLSDVSIDHEHAFRLDAEDGDAVLGIPNRRRFLSLLAERLSGLAEGQLLGLLVLDIEWGRSVDVLGMDERDHLRLALSDAMRAVLRPNDILCALGEDQWAVILPELLHSAQVSLAGSKLVDACEVLRSNNFPGQRGRFHAGGAWAREHANDPLGLIQAARSALIAAKTSGKAFDHYSADSAACGHGDAGFESEVARALEARQFQLFLQPQVELPSRRLVGAEALLRWNRDGKKSASPPDILQVLERIGLMGELSRWVIQQAAQVLATLADAGCEVPISVNLVADDLKDPELPLFIRQTCETWRVPVSRMCFELTEGGLVSRDGMSVSNLEALRVGGGRLALDDFGTGYSSMDYLRRLPVDELKLDKSFVERITLTENDRSIVELMVRIAHTFGLEVVAEGVEDVATETVLREMGCDRAQGYLYAPAMSVEQFIVWWVSRQDVLLSAPAP
;
A
#
# COMPACT_ATOMS: atom_id res chain seq x y z
N MET A 1 -35.06 2.31 -8.83
CA MET A 1 -34.49 1.63 -10.01
C MET A 1 -32.99 1.63 -9.78
N ASN A 2 -32.44 0.52 -9.29
CA ASN A 2 -31.00 0.38 -9.06
C ASN A 2 -30.34 0.08 -10.40
N THR A 3 -29.70 1.09 -10.98
CA THR A 3 -28.65 0.89 -11.98
C THR A 3 -27.41 0.36 -11.26
N PRO A 4 -26.74 -0.70 -11.77
CA PRO A 4 -25.49 -1.16 -11.20
C PRO A 4 -24.41 -0.07 -11.35
N ALA A 5 -23.43 -0.06 -10.44
CA ALA A 5 -22.26 0.82 -10.51
C ALA A 5 -21.60 0.67 -11.90
N PRO A 6 -21.38 1.76 -12.66
CA PRO A 6 -21.18 1.68 -14.11
C PRO A 6 -19.76 1.26 -14.56
N HIS A 7 -18.90 0.72 -13.68
CA HIS A 7 -17.50 0.44 -14.03
C HIS A 7 -16.96 -0.95 -13.70
N LEU A 8 -17.76 -1.90 -13.19
CA LEU A 8 -17.38 -3.31 -13.33
C LEU A 8 -17.92 -3.79 -14.68
N VAL A 9 -17.16 -3.58 -15.75
CA VAL A 9 -17.50 -4.21 -17.03
C VAL A 9 -17.47 -5.71 -16.80
N ARG A 10 -18.61 -6.39 -17.06
CA ARG A 10 -18.69 -7.85 -17.05
C ARG A 10 -17.58 -8.38 -17.94
N SER A 11 -16.55 -8.99 -17.37
CA SER A 11 -15.64 -9.81 -18.15
C SER A 11 -16.49 -10.89 -18.84
N PRO A 12 -16.27 -11.17 -20.14
CA PRO A 12 -17.00 -12.24 -20.79
C PRO A 12 -16.75 -13.51 -20.00
N CYS A 13 -17.84 -14.11 -19.48
CA CYS A 13 -17.76 -15.38 -18.77
C CYS A 13 -17.00 -16.39 -19.64
N PRO A 14 -16.07 -17.18 -19.06
CA PRO A 14 -15.30 -18.14 -19.84
C PRO A 14 -16.26 -19.06 -20.61
N VAL A 15 -16.06 -19.16 -21.92
CA VAL A 15 -16.87 -20.04 -22.77
C VAL A 15 -16.47 -21.48 -22.47
N ILE A 16 -17.33 -22.21 -21.77
CA ILE A 16 -17.17 -23.63 -21.54
C ILE A 16 -17.79 -24.35 -22.75
N ASP A 17 -16.96 -24.77 -23.70
CA ASP A 17 -17.34 -25.66 -24.79
C ASP A 17 -17.07 -27.15 -24.42
N GLU A 18 -17.45 -28.08 -25.30
CA GLU A 18 -17.27 -29.52 -25.06
C GLU A 18 -15.79 -29.90 -24.84
N ASP A 19 -14.89 -29.27 -25.57
CA ASP A 19 -13.45 -29.55 -25.50
C ASP A 19 -12.83 -28.99 -24.20
N ALA A 20 -13.24 -27.79 -23.78
CA ALA A 20 -12.82 -27.18 -22.52
C ALA A 20 -13.31 -28.00 -21.32
N LEU A 21 -14.57 -28.44 -21.36
CA LEU A 21 -15.13 -29.30 -20.33
C LEU A 21 -14.40 -30.65 -20.27
N ALA A 22 -14.13 -31.28 -21.42
CA ALA A 22 -13.39 -32.54 -21.47
C ALA A 22 -11.98 -32.43 -20.87
N ARG A 23 -11.26 -31.34 -21.17
CA ARG A 23 -9.94 -31.06 -20.57
C ARG A 23 -10.01 -30.85 -19.07
N LEU A 24 -11.02 -30.10 -18.61
CA LEU A 24 -11.24 -29.84 -17.18
C LEU A 24 -11.51 -31.14 -16.41
N LEU A 25 -12.45 -31.96 -16.89
CA LEU A 25 -12.77 -33.24 -16.28
C LEU A 25 -11.56 -34.19 -16.23
N LEU A 26 -10.77 -34.22 -17.31
CA LEU A 26 -9.57 -35.05 -17.39
C LEU A 26 -8.48 -34.58 -16.40
N ARG A 27 -8.29 -33.27 -16.22
CA ARG A 27 -7.33 -32.69 -15.25
C ARG A 27 -7.61 -33.16 -13.82
N TYR A 28 -8.89 -33.31 -13.45
CA TYR A 28 -9.31 -33.76 -12.12
C TYR A 28 -9.59 -35.27 -12.04
N GLY A 29 -9.24 -36.04 -13.08
CA GLY A 29 -9.39 -37.49 -13.10
C GLY A 29 -10.85 -37.96 -13.05
N ILE A 30 -11.76 -37.24 -13.71
CA ILE A 30 -13.18 -37.58 -13.84
C ILE A 30 -13.39 -38.28 -15.19
N GLY A 31 -13.26 -39.60 -15.21
CA GLY A 31 -13.53 -40.44 -16.36
C GLY A 31 -14.98 -40.93 -16.41
N GLN A 32 -15.28 -41.83 -17.35
CA GLN A 32 -16.62 -42.43 -17.50
C GLN A 32 -17.11 -43.15 -16.23
N GLY A 33 -16.18 -43.73 -15.44
CA GLY A 33 -16.51 -44.39 -14.17
C GLY A 33 -16.97 -43.41 -13.10
N GLU A 34 -16.24 -42.32 -12.90
CA GLU A 34 -16.59 -41.25 -11.97
C GLU A 34 -17.89 -40.55 -12.40
N GLN A 35 -18.09 -40.32 -13.70
CA GLN A 35 -19.34 -39.75 -14.22
C GLN A 35 -20.54 -40.66 -13.93
N ALA A 36 -20.39 -41.98 -14.12
CA ALA A 36 -21.43 -42.94 -13.79
C ALA A 36 -21.73 -42.98 -12.28
N ALA A 37 -20.71 -42.83 -11.43
CA ALA A 37 -20.86 -42.78 -9.98
C ALA A 37 -21.62 -41.53 -9.51
N VAL A 38 -21.32 -40.36 -10.07
CA VAL A 38 -22.06 -39.11 -9.78
C VAL A 38 -23.52 -39.22 -10.24
N ARG A 39 -23.80 -39.81 -11.41
CA ARG A 39 -25.18 -40.07 -11.87
C ARG A 39 -25.92 -41.08 -11.00
N ALA A 40 -25.22 -42.07 -10.45
CA ALA A 40 -25.83 -43.01 -9.50
C ALA A 40 -26.23 -42.30 -8.20
N PHE A 41 -25.43 -41.32 -7.75
CA PHE A 41 -25.75 -40.48 -6.59
C PHE A 41 -26.99 -39.62 -6.79
N GLY A 42 -27.23 -39.07 -7.99
CA GLY A 42 -28.45 -38.30 -8.30
C GLY A 42 -29.76 -39.10 -8.18
N ARG A 43 -29.69 -40.43 -7.99
CA ARG A 43 -30.85 -41.28 -7.67
C ARG A 43 -31.09 -41.44 -6.16
N ILE A 44 -30.15 -41.00 -5.33
CA ILE A 44 -30.16 -41.13 -3.86
C ILE A 44 -30.76 -39.88 -3.21
N ILE A 45 -30.41 -38.70 -3.71
CA ILE A 45 -30.93 -37.41 -3.25
C ILE A 45 -31.38 -36.57 -4.44
N SER A 46 -32.52 -35.91 -4.30
CA SER A 46 -33.01 -34.98 -5.33
C SER A 46 -32.29 -33.63 -5.26
N ALA A 47 -32.23 -32.91 -6.39
CA ALA A 47 -31.68 -31.55 -6.40
C ALA A 47 -32.45 -30.60 -5.45
N ALA A 48 -33.76 -30.81 -5.28
CA ALA A 48 -34.59 -30.00 -4.38
C ALA A 48 -34.19 -30.20 -2.90
N GLU A 49 -34.05 -31.45 -2.45
CA GLU A 49 -33.63 -31.75 -1.07
C GLU A 49 -32.22 -31.21 -0.77
N LEU A 50 -31.30 -31.31 -1.74
CA LEU A 50 -29.94 -30.79 -1.60
C LEU A 50 -29.92 -29.24 -1.60
N ALA A 51 -30.77 -28.59 -2.40
CA ALA A 51 -30.92 -27.15 -2.42
C ALA A 51 -31.45 -26.63 -1.07
N ASP A 52 -32.47 -27.26 -0.51
CA ASP A 52 -33.03 -26.89 0.79
C ASP A 52 -31.98 -27.02 1.91
N ALA A 53 -31.17 -28.09 1.87
CA ALA A 53 -30.08 -28.29 2.83
C ALA A 53 -29.02 -27.18 2.75
N LEU A 54 -28.60 -26.79 1.53
CA LEU A 54 -27.62 -25.72 1.32
C LEU A 54 -28.17 -24.36 1.74
N VAL A 55 -29.39 -24.02 1.30
CA VAL A 55 -30.05 -22.75 1.62
C VAL A 55 -30.26 -22.60 3.13
N SER A 56 -30.68 -23.68 3.81
CA SER A 56 -30.83 -23.68 5.27
C SER A 56 -29.49 -23.60 6.01
N ARG A 57 -28.42 -24.20 5.48
CA ARG A 57 -27.08 -24.20 6.11
C ARG A 57 -26.47 -22.79 6.19
N PHE A 58 -26.76 -21.96 5.20
CA PHE A 58 -26.24 -20.60 5.04
C PHE A 58 -27.24 -19.50 5.46
N ASP A 59 -28.39 -19.87 6.03
CA ASP A 59 -29.46 -18.95 6.44
C ASP A 59 -29.94 -18.01 5.31
N LEU A 60 -29.97 -18.51 4.07
CA LEU A 60 -30.31 -17.74 2.87
C LEU A 60 -31.84 -17.63 2.71
N GLY A 61 -32.47 -16.78 3.53
CA GLY A 61 -33.92 -16.52 3.55
C GLY A 61 -34.48 -15.79 2.31
N GLU A 62 -35.74 -15.33 2.39
CA GLU A 62 -36.37 -14.45 1.38
C GLU A 62 -35.98 -12.97 1.57
N ALA A 63 -34.68 -12.68 1.62
CA ALA A 63 -34.23 -11.29 1.64
C ALA A 63 -34.52 -10.60 0.30
N ARG A 64 -34.94 -9.33 0.35
CA ARG A 64 -35.35 -8.55 -0.84
C ARG A 64 -34.25 -7.68 -1.43
N SER A 65 -33.07 -7.64 -0.81
CA SER A 65 -31.94 -6.77 -1.18
C SER A 65 -30.61 -7.31 -0.65
N GLY A 66 -29.51 -7.05 -1.36
CA GLY A 66 -28.16 -7.51 -1.02
C GLY A 66 -27.69 -8.69 -1.88
N VAL A 67 -26.63 -9.38 -1.45
CA VAL A 67 -26.01 -10.51 -2.18
C VAL A 67 -26.77 -11.83 -1.95
N GLU A 68 -27.56 -11.91 -0.88
CA GLU A 68 -28.28 -13.11 -0.45
C GLU A 68 -29.18 -13.76 -1.52
N PRO A 69 -29.94 -13.01 -2.35
CA PRO A 69 -30.73 -13.62 -3.44
C PRO A 69 -29.85 -14.29 -4.50
N SER A 70 -28.69 -13.71 -4.80
CA SER A 70 -27.72 -14.27 -5.75
C SER A 70 -27.06 -15.52 -5.17
N LEU A 71 -26.65 -15.49 -3.91
CA LEU A 71 -26.08 -16.64 -3.20
C LEU A 71 -27.09 -17.79 -3.12
N ARG A 72 -28.37 -17.49 -2.87
CA ARG A 72 -29.46 -18.48 -2.92
C ARG A 72 -29.57 -19.10 -4.32
N ALA A 73 -29.60 -18.29 -5.37
CA ALA A 73 -29.67 -18.79 -6.75
C ALA A 73 -28.47 -19.68 -7.09
N PHE A 74 -27.27 -19.29 -6.66
CA PHE A 74 -26.05 -20.10 -6.80
C PHE A 74 -26.16 -21.44 -6.06
N CYS A 75 -26.59 -21.46 -4.79
CA CYS A 75 -26.75 -22.70 -4.03
C CYS A 75 -27.80 -23.63 -4.64
N VAL A 76 -28.91 -23.08 -5.14
CA VAL A 76 -29.95 -23.86 -5.84
C VAL A 76 -29.40 -24.47 -7.12
N GLU A 77 -28.64 -23.72 -7.92
CA GLU A 77 -28.05 -24.27 -9.15
C GLU A 77 -26.92 -25.28 -8.85
N LEU A 78 -26.13 -25.05 -7.80
CA LEU A 78 -25.09 -25.98 -7.35
C LEU A 78 -25.69 -27.34 -6.99
N ALA A 79 -26.87 -27.37 -6.37
CA ALA A 79 -27.58 -28.60 -6.03
C ALA A 79 -28.01 -29.43 -7.24
N ARG A 80 -28.13 -28.82 -8.43
CA ARG A 80 -28.47 -29.51 -9.69
C ARG A 80 -27.31 -30.30 -10.28
N ILE A 81 -26.16 -30.32 -9.60
CA ILE A 81 -25.06 -31.26 -9.89
C ILE A 81 -25.52 -32.72 -9.93
N THR A 82 -26.57 -33.06 -9.19
CA THR A 82 -27.19 -34.39 -9.15
C THR A 82 -27.93 -34.74 -10.45
N GLU A 83 -28.36 -33.72 -11.20
CA GLU A 83 -29.07 -33.83 -12.48
C GLU A 83 -28.13 -33.66 -13.68
N TRP A 84 -26.85 -33.35 -13.43
CA TRP A 84 -25.91 -33.00 -14.48
C TRP A 84 -25.56 -34.21 -15.36
N ASP A 85 -25.72 -34.03 -16.67
CA ASP A 85 -25.43 -35.03 -17.70
C ASP A 85 -23.98 -34.97 -18.20
N PHE A 86 -23.12 -34.15 -17.59
CA PHE A 86 -21.75 -33.86 -18.03
C PHE A 86 -21.67 -33.08 -19.35
N THR A 87 -22.67 -32.24 -19.64
CA THR A 87 -22.65 -31.29 -20.76
C THR A 87 -22.33 -29.85 -20.32
N PRO A 88 -21.85 -28.98 -21.22
CA PRO A 88 -21.45 -27.60 -20.90
C PRO A 88 -22.49 -26.62 -20.32
N PRO A 89 -23.81 -26.73 -20.57
CA PRO A 89 -24.79 -25.74 -20.10
C PRO A 89 -24.81 -25.50 -18.59
N TRP A 90 -24.71 -26.56 -17.78
CA TRP A 90 -24.76 -26.43 -16.32
C TRP A 90 -23.49 -25.76 -15.74
N PRO A 91 -22.26 -26.18 -16.10
CA PRO A 91 -21.04 -25.47 -15.69
C PRO A 91 -21.02 -24.00 -16.14
N ALA A 92 -21.55 -23.69 -17.32
CA ALA A 92 -21.63 -22.30 -17.79
C ALA A 92 -22.58 -21.48 -16.90
N ARG A 93 -23.72 -22.06 -16.51
CA ARG A 93 -24.71 -21.41 -15.65
C ARG A 93 -24.20 -21.17 -14.23
N ILE A 94 -23.51 -22.13 -13.63
CA ILE A 94 -22.97 -21.97 -12.26
C ILE A 94 -21.86 -20.92 -12.21
N VAL A 95 -21.05 -20.82 -13.26
CA VAL A 95 -20.01 -19.79 -13.42
C VAL A 95 -20.64 -18.39 -13.58
N GLU A 96 -21.70 -18.27 -14.37
CA GLU A 96 -22.44 -17.01 -14.51
C GLU A 96 -23.03 -16.55 -13.16
N LEU A 97 -23.71 -17.44 -12.44
CA LEU A 97 -24.28 -17.14 -11.12
C LEU A 97 -23.20 -16.78 -10.10
N TRP A 98 -22.05 -17.45 -10.13
CA TRP A 98 -20.94 -17.11 -9.25
C TRP A 98 -20.35 -15.73 -9.55
N SER A 99 -20.16 -15.40 -10.83
CA SER A 99 -19.77 -14.05 -11.25
C SER A 99 -20.73 -12.98 -10.71
N GLU A 100 -22.04 -13.23 -10.76
CA GLU A 100 -23.05 -12.32 -10.19
C GLU A 100 -22.97 -12.21 -8.66
N CYS A 101 -22.69 -13.31 -7.95
CA CYS A 101 -22.47 -13.28 -6.51
C CYS A 101 -21.22 -12.49 -6.13
N TYR A 102 -20.12 -12.75 -6.82
CA TYR A 102 -18.82 -12.12 -6.57
C TYR A 102 -18.87 -10.60 -6.85
N LEU A 103 -19.44 -10.21 -7.99
CA LEU A 103 -19.70 -8.80 -8.32
C LEU A 103 -20.69 -8.12 -7.36
N GLY A 104 -21.55 -8.90 -6.70
CA GLY A 104 -22.45 -8.43 -5.66
C GLY A 104 -21.77 -8.18 -4.32
N GLY A 105 -20.53 -8.64 -4.11
CA GLY A 105 -19.79 -8.52 -2.84
C GLY A 105 -19.66 -9.82 -2.05
N ALA A 106 -19.89 -10.99 -2.67
CA ALA A 106 -19.58 -12.27 -2.04
C ALA A 106 -18.06 -12.48 -1.91
N VAL A 107 -17.62 -13.00 -0.76
CA VAL A 107 -16.21 -13.34 -0.52
C VAL A 107 -15.76 -14.52 -1.41
N ALA A 108 -14.52 -14.49 -1.90
CA ALA A 108 -13.99 -15.46 -2.87
C ALA A 108 -14.01 -16.91 -2.34
N GLU A 109 -14.03 -17.09 -1.02
CA GLU A 109 -14.04 -18.39 -0.34
C GLU A 109 -15.41 -19.08 -0.38
N PHE A 110 -16.50 -18.35 -0.64
CA PHE A 110 -17.86 -18.88 -0.55
C PHE A 110 -18.13 -20.16 -1.38
N PRO A 111 -17.66 -20.30 -2.64
CA PRO A 111 -17.87 -21.51 -3.43
C PRO A 111 -17.26 -22.75 -2.77
N PHE A 112 -16.09 -22.59 -2.13
CA PHE A 112 -15.44 -23.69 -1.42
C PHE A 112 -16.26 -24.14 -0.22
N VAL A 113 -16.77 -23.18 0.55
CA VAL A 113 -17.65 -23.46 1.70
C VAL A 113 -18.96 -24.11 1.24
N ALA A 114 -19.54 -23.66 0.12
CA ALA A 114 -20.75 -24.24 -0.46
C ALA A 114 -20.53 -25.67 -1.00
N ILE A 115 -19.40 -25.92 -1.65
CA ILE A 115 -19.01 -27.27 -2.11
C ILE A 115 -18.75 -28.20 -0.93
N GLU A 116 -18.09 -27.73 0.12
CA GLU A 116 -17.86 -28.51 1.35
C GLU A 116 -19.19 -28.87 2.02
N ALA A 117 -20.12 -27.92 2.13
CA ALA A 117 -21.46 -28.17 2.64
C ALA A 117 -22.22 -29.19 1.77
N LEU A 118 -22.11 -29.09 0.44
CA LEU A 118 -22.68 -30.06 -0.49
C LEU A 118 -22.11 -31.46 -0.25
N LEU A 119 -20.79 -31.60 -0.15
CA LEU A 119 -20.13 -32.89 0.09
C LEU A 119 -20.52 -33.48 1.46
N ALA A 120 -20.64 -32.65 2.49
CA ALA A 120 -21.10 -33.07 3.81
C ALA A 120 -22.55 -33.59 3.76
N SER A 121 -23.45 -32.89 3.05
CA SER A 121 -24.82 -33.38 2.82
C SER A 121 -24.83 -34.68 2.01
N CYS A 122 -23.97 -34.82 1.00
CA CYS A 122 -23.86 -36.06 0.22
C CYS A 122 -23.39 -37.23 1.09
N GLN A 123 -22.39 -37.00 1.94
CA GLN A 123 -21.84 -38.00 2.86
C GLN A 123 -22.90 -38.51 3.84
N GLN A 124 -23.73 -37.62 4.39
CA GLN A 124 -24.82 -38.00 5.30
C GLN A 124 -25.84 -38.93 4.62
N HIS A 125 -26.21 -38.64 3.37
CA HIS A 125 -27.18 -39.45 2.62
C HIS A 125 -26.61 -40.77 2.13
N LEU A 126 -25.31 -40.82 1.80
CA LEU A 126 -24.62 -42.03 1.36
C LEU A 126 -24.45 -43.05 2.49
N PHE A 127 -24.05 -42.62 3.69
CA PHE A 127 -23.66 -43.56 4.74
C PHE A 127 -24.73 -43.79 5.81
N SER A 128 -25.65 -42.85 6.05
CA SER A 128 -26.63 -42.92 7.15
C SER A 128 -25.95 -43.30 8.50
N ASP A 129 -26.69 -43.81 9.50
CA ASP A 129 -26.13 -44.38 10.74
C ASP A 129 -25.64 -45.85 10.59
N ARG A 130 -25.23 -46.27 9.38
CA ARG A 130 -24.92 -47.70 9.11
C ARG A 130 -23.48 -48.05 9.44
N ALA A 131 -23.28 -49.21 10.06
CA ALA A 131 -21.95 -49.72 10.47
C ALA A 131 -21.12 -50.32 9.32
N MET A 132 -21.68 -50.51 8.13
CA MET A 132 -21.01 -51.17 7.01
C MET A 132 -21.22 -50.38 5.72
N VAL A 133 -20.11 -49.99 5.08
CA VAL A 133 -20.07 -49.17 3.86
C VAL A 133 -19.74 -50.06 2.66
N HIS A 134 -20.52 -49.94 1.58
CA HIS A 134 -20.30 -50.68 0.35
C HIS A 134 -19.24 -50.01 -0.53
N ARG A 135 -18.49 -50.80 -1.31
CA ARG A 135 -17.46 -50.29 -2.24
C ARG A 135 -18.01 -49.24 -3.20
N LEU A 136 -19.23 -49.43 -3.69
CA LEU A 136 -19.92 -48.49 -4.57
C LEU A 136 -20.14 -47.11 -3.90
N GLU A 137 -20.44 -47.07 -2.60
CA GLU A 137 -20.65 -45.82 -1.86
C GLU A 137 -19.33 -45.05 -1.68
N LEU A 138 -18.22 -45.76 -1.49
CA LEU A 138 -16.87 -45.17 -1.47
C LEU A 138 -16.45 -44.64 -2.84
N ASP A 139 -16.77 -45.37 -3.91
CA ASP A 139 -16.50 -44.95 -5.29
C ASP A 139 -17.30 -43.67 -5.63
N ILE A 140 -18.57 -43.60 -5.19
CA ILE A 140 -19.41 -42.40 -5.31
C ILE A 140 -18.83 -41.23 -4.52
N LEU A 141 -18.47 -41.42 -3.25
CA LEU A 141 -17.88 -40.36 -2.44
C LEU A 141 -16.58 -39.83 -3.06
N THR A 142 -15.72 -40.74 -3.54
CA THR A 142 -14.44 -40.36 -4.18
C THR A 142 -14.70 -39.55 -5.45
N ALA A 143 -15.68 -39.93 -6.26
CA ALA A 143 -16.07 -39.19 -7.47
C ALA A 143 -16.63 -37.80 -7.13
N LEU A 144 -17.47 -37.69 -6.09
CA LEU A 144 -18.02 -36.42 -5.62
C LEU A 144 -16.94 -35.49 -5.08
N VAL A 145 -15.98 -36.00 -4.30
CA VAL A 145 -14.85 -35.20 -3.81
C VAL A 145 -14.03 -34.67 -4.98
N ARG A 146 -13.64 -35.51 -5.96
CA ARG A 146 -12.92 -35.03 -7.16
C ARG A 146 -13.70 -33.98 -7.94
N LEU A 147 -15.02 -34.16 -8.04
CA LEU A 147 -15.90 -33.19 -8.68
C LEU A 147 -15.97 -31.87 -7.89
N GLY A 148 -15.97 -31.91 -6.56
CA GLY A 148 -15.87 -30.73 -5.71
C GLY A 148 -14.57 -29.94 -5.95
N TRP A 149 -13.42 -30.62 -6.08
CA TRP A 149 -12.15 -29.98 -6.42
C TRP A 149 -12.16 -29.38 -7.83
N CYS A 150 -12.78 -30.09 -8.78
CA CYS A 150 -12.98 -29.61 -10.15
C CYS A 150 -13.80 -28.32 -10.20
N LEU A 151 -14.90 -28.27 -9.44
CA LEU A 151 -15.75 -27.07 -9.33
C LEU A 151 -15.05 -25.94 -8.58
N GLY A 152 -14.33 -26.24 -7.50
CA GLY A 152 -13.54 -25.26 -6.77
C GLY A 152 -12.53 -24.55 -7.67
N GLY A 153 -11.80 -25.30 -8.50
CA GLY A 153 -10.88 -24.73 -9.48
C GLY A 153 -11.57 -23.89 -10.56
N LEU A 154 -12.70 -24.38 -11.10
CA LEU A 154 -13.47 -23.64 -12.12
C LEU A 154 -14.00 -22.30 -11.57
N LEU A 155 -14.50 -22.29 -10.33
CA LEU A 155 -15.08 -21.10 -9.71
C LEU A 155 -14.01 -20.15 -9.16
N SER A 156 -12.84 -20.65 -8.74
CA SER A 156 -11.70 -19.80 -8.39
C SER A 156 -11.14 -19.06 -9.59
N ASP A 157 -11.07 -19.71 -10.76
CA ASP A 157 -10.60 -19.06 -12.00
C ASP A 157 -11.50 -17.85 -12.33
N VAL A 158 -12.82 -17.94 -12.09
CA VAL A 158 -13.75 -16.81 -12.26
C VAL A 158 -13.44 -15.67 -11.29
N SER A 159 -13.20 -15.95 -10.01
CA SER A 159 -12.83 -14.92 -9.02
C SER A 159 -11.49 -14.27 -9.35
N ILE A 160 -10.51 -15.07 -9.75
CA ILE A 160 -9.19 -14.61 -10.21
C ILE A 160 -9.35 -13.74 -11.45
N ASP A 161 -10.14 -14.14 -12.44
CA ASP A 161 -10.38 -13.36 -13.66
C ASP A 161 -11.07 -12.03 -13.35
N HIS A 162 -12.02 -12.00 -12.41
CA HIS A 162 -12.64 -10.74 -11.97
C HIS A 162 -11.66 -9.87 -11.19
N GLU A 163 -10.80 -10.45 -10.36
CA GLU A 163 -9.77 -9.70 -9.64
C GLU A 163 -8.66 -9.21 -10.57
N HIS A 164 -8.29 -9.97 -11.60
CA HIS A 164 -7.39 -9.57 -12.66
C HIS A 164 -8.01 -8.48 -13.55
N ALA A 165 -9.29 -8.61 -13.92
CA ALA A 165 -10.01 -7.58 -14.66
C ALA A 165 -10.16 -6.30 -13.83
N PHE A 166 -10.48 -6.43 -12.54
CA PHE A 166 -10.50 -5.31 -11.60
C PHE A 166 -9.12 -4.67 -11.46
N ARG A 167 -8.04 -5.46 -11.39
CA ARG A 167 -6.66 -4.95 -11.38
C ARG A 167 -6.28 -4.27 -12.69
N LEU A 168 -6.75 -4.77 -13.84
CA LEU A 168 -6.50 -4.17 -15.15
C LEU A 168 -7.31 -2.88 -15.35
N ASP A 169 -8.55 -2.81 -14.84
CA ASP A 169 -9.33 -1.57 -14.77
C ASP A 169 -8.73 -0.61 -13.74
N ALA A 170 -8.22 -1.11 -12.61
CA ALA A 170 -7.54 -0.33 -11.57
C ALA A 170 -6.12 0.11 -11.96
N GLU A 171 -5.51 -0.51 -12.98
CA GLU A 171 -4.28 0.00 -13.59
C GLU A 171 -4.57 1.34 -14.29
N ASP A 172 -5.80 1.56 -14.77
CA ASP A 172 -6.26 2.82 -15.39
C ASP A 172 -7.28 3.63 -14.56
N GLY A 173 -7.74 3.12 -13.41
CA GLY A 173 -8.78 3.70 -12.55
C GLY A 173 -8.50 3.52 -11.06
N ASP A 174 -9.15 4.30 -10.20
CA ASP A 174 -9.11 4.14 -8.74
C ASP A 174 -10.09 3.03 -8.35
N ALA A 175 -9.58 2.04 -7.61
CA ALA A 175 -10.26 0.80 -7.21
C ALA A 175 -11.55 1.05 -6.41
N VAL A 176 -11.64 2.17 -5.70
CA VAL A 176 -12.79 2.55 -4.86
C VAL A 176 -13.76 3.44 -5.64
N LEU A 177 -13.23 4.38 -6.40
CA LEU A 177 -14.00 5.47 -7.00
C LEU A 177 -14.47 5.20 -8.44
N GLY A 178 -13.86 4.24 -9.13
CA GLY A 178 -14.15 3.93 -10.53
C GLY A 178 -13.87 5.10 -11.49
N ILE A 179 -12.98 6.02 -11.11
CA ILE A 179 -12.52 7.16 -11.93
C ILE A 179 -11.05 6.98 -12.31
N PRO A 180 -10.54 7.62 -13.38
CA PRO A 180 -9.13 7.54 -13.74
C PRO A 180 -8.18 7.78 -12.56
N ASN A 181 -7.21 6.88 -12.37
CA ASN A 181 -6.18 7.04 -11.34
C ASN A 181 -5.07 8.01 -11.81
N ARG A 182 -4.07 8.24 -10.95
CA ARG A 182 -2.95 9.15 -11.25
C ARG A 182 -2.21 8.81 -12.55
N ARG A 183 -2.03 7.52 -12.86
CA ARG A 183 -1.35 7.08 -14.09
C ARG A 183 -2.16 7.45 -15.32
N ARG A 184 -3.46 7.10 -15.33
CA ARG A 184 -4.37 7.41 -16.44
C ARG A 184 -4.60 8.91 -16.61
N PHE A 185 -4.66 9.65 -15.49
CA PHE A 185 -4.70 11.11 -15.49
C PHE A 185 -3.54 11.72 -16.31
N LEU A 186 -2.30 11.27 -16.09
CA LEU A 186 -1.13 11.79 -16.81
C LEU A 186 -1.24 11.53 -18.31
N SER A 187 -1.65 10.32 -18.70
CA SER A 187 -1.86 9.96 -20.11
C SER A 187 -2.98 10.77 -20.75
N LEU A 188 -4.12 10.93 -20.08
CA LEU A 188 -5.26 11.72 -20.56
C LEU A 188 -4.89 13.20 -20.69
N LEU A 189 -4.15 13.76 -19.74
CA LEU A 189 -3.71 15.14 -19.80
C LEU A 189 -2.79 15.38 -21.00
N ALA A 190 -1.82 14.49 -21.23
CA ALA A 190 -0.93 14.56 -22.38
C ALA A 190 -1.70 14.44 -23.71
N GLU A 191 -2.64 13.50 -23.81
CA GLU A 191 -3.48 13.30 -24.99
C GLU A 191 -4.31 14.58 -25.30
N ARG A 192 -5.02 15.11 -24.30
CA ARG A 192 -5.87 16.29 -24.46
C ARG A 192 -5.07 17.55 -24.78
N LEU A 193 -3.87 17.68 -24.22
CA LEU A 193 -2.99 18.81 -24.51
C LEU A 193 -2.44 18.74 -25.94
N SER A 194 -2.09 17.53 -26.42
CA SER A 194 -1.62 17.31 -27.79
C SER A 194 -2.70 17.54 -28.85
N GLY A 195 -3.96 17.23 -28.53
CA GLY A 195 -5.12 17.41 -29.42
C GLY A 195 -5.75 18.80 -29.38
N LEU A 196 -5.15 19.77 -28.70
CA LEU A 196 -5.76 21.09 -28.47
C LEU A 196 -5.80 21.95 -29.74
N ALA A 197 -7.01 22.24 -30.25
CA ALA A 197 -7.19 23.07 -31.44
C ALA A 197 -6.78 24.55 -31.23
N GLU A 198 -6.61 25.28 -32.32
CA GLU A 198 -6.29 26.71 -32.29
C GLU A 198 -7.47 27.52 -31.73
N GLY A 199 -7.21 28.37 -30.72
CA GLY A 199 -8.24 29.15 -30.03
C GLY A 199 -8.98 28.44 -28.89
N GLN A 200 -8.69 27.15 -28.63
CA GLN A 200 -9.21 26.42 -27.46
C GLN A 200 -8.22 26.44 -26.30
N LEU A 201 -8.76 26.42 -25.08
CA LEU A 201 -8.02 26.29 -23.83
C LEU A 201 -8.29 24.93 -23.18
N LEU A 202 -7.29 24.37 -22.49
CA LEU A 202 -7.42 23.19 -21.64
C LEU A 202 -7.23 23.64 -20.20
N GLY A 203 -8.25 23.48 -19.36
CA GLY A 203 -8.16 23.78 -17.93
C GLY A 203 -7.74 22.55 -17.12
N LEU A 204 -7.05 22.77 -16.02
CA LEU A 204 -6.73 21.78 -15.01
C LEU A 204 -7.08 22.34 -13.63
N LEU A 205 -7.80 21.55 -12.84
CA LEU A 205 -8.04 21.79 -11.43
C LEU A 205 -7.39 20.69 -10.61
N VAL A 206 -6.80 21.06 -9.48
CA VAL A 206 -6.34 20.12 -8.44
C VAL A 206 -7.04 20.47 -7.15
N LEU A 207 -7.71 19.48 -6.56
CA LEU A 207 -8.42 19.59 -5.30
C LEU A 207 -7.66 18.82 -4.22
N ASP A 208 -7.65 19.35 -3.01
CA ASP A 208 -7.10 18.69 -1.84
C ASP A 208 -8.00 18.95 -0.63
N ILE A 209 -8.24 17.89 0.14
CA ILE A 209 -9.12 17.92 1.30
C ILE A 209 -8.28 17.67 2.55
N GLU A 210 -8.22 18.66 3.43
CA GLU A 210 -7.53 18.53 4.71
C GLU A 210 -8.53 18.15 5.80
N TRP A 211 -8.57 16.87 6.14
CA TRP A 211 -9.37 16.39 7.26
C TRP A 211 -8.75 16.78 8.61
N GLY A 212 -9.62 17.00 9.60
CA GLY A 212 -9.22 17.00 11.01
C GLY A 212 -9.23 15.58 11.59
N ARG A 213 -8.81 15.46 12.85
CA ARG A 213 -8.73 14.20 13.63
C ARG A 213 -10.03 13.38 13.71
N SER A 214 -11.15 13.89 13.23
CA SER A 214 -12.44 13.20 13.22
C SER A 214 -12.52 12.08 12.15
N VAL A 215 -11.68 12.15 11.11
CA VAL A 215 -11.64 11.15 10.03
C VAL A 215 -10.69 9.99 10.35
N ASP A 216 -9.67 10.20 11.19
CA ASP A 216 -8.69 9.19 11.61
C ASP A 216 -9.31 8.00 12.36
N VAL A 217 -10.52 8.17 12.91
CA VAL A 217 -11.25 7.16 13.68
C VAL A 217 -12.19 6.33 12.79
N LEU A 218 -12.38 6.71 11.52
CA LEU A 218 -13.27 6.00 10.59
C LEU A 218 -12.64 4.67 10.14
N GLY A 219 -13.47 3.63 10.10
CA GLY A 219 -13.12 2.36 9.48
C GLY A 219 -12.77 2.54 8.00
N MET A 220 -12.02 1.60 7.41
CA MET A 220 -11.64 1.67 5.99
C MET A 220 -12.86 1.80 5.08
N ASP A 221 -13.91 1.01 5.32
CA ASP A 221 -15.17 1.07 4.56
C ASP A 221 -15.85 2.44 4.64
N GLU A 222 -15.79 3.12 5.80
CA GLU A 222 -16.42 4.42 5.99
C GLU A 222 -15.64 5.54 5.27
N ARG A 223 -14.30 5.42 5.22
CA ARG A 223 -13.44 6.33 4.44
C ARG A 223 -13.69 6.17 2.95
N ASP A 224 -13.83 4.93 2.47
CA ASP A 224 -14.13 4.65 1.07
C ASP A 224 -15.51 5.18 0.66
N HIS A 225 -16.53 5.01 1.52
CA HIS A 225 -17.85 5.62 1.30
C HIS A 225 -17.79 7.15 1.26
N LEU A 226 -16.97 7.78 2.11
CA LEU A 226 -16.79 9.23 2.11
C LEU A 226 -16.13 9.71 0.82
N ARG A 227 -15.05 9.05 0.38
CA ARG A 227 -14.36 9.36 -0.88
C ARG A 227 -15.30 9.18 -2.08
N LEU A 228 -16.13 8.14 -2.08
CA LEU A 228 -17.13 7.87 -3.12
C LEU A 228 -18.18 8.98 -3.17
N ALA A 229 -18.77 9.33 -2.02
CA ALA A 229 -19.79 10.37 -1.92
C ALA A 229 -19.27 11.74 -2.39
N LEU A 230 -18.03 12.09 -2.03
CA LEU A 230 -17.36 13.31 -2.49
C LEU A 230 -17.15 13.31 -4.00
N SER A 231 -16.69 12.19 -4.55
CA SER A 231 -16.46 12.05 -6.00
C SER A 231 -17.78 12.15 -6.78
N ASP A 232 -18.87 11.61 -6.25
CA ASP A 232 -20.21 11.75 -6.84
C ASP A 232 -20.73 13.20 -6.79
N ALA A 233 -20.52 13.90 -5.67
CA ALA A 233 -20.87 15.31 -5.55
C ALA A 233 -20.07 16.19 -6.52
N MET A 234 -18.79 15.91 -6.70
CA MET A 234 -17.95 16.58 -7.70
C MET A 234 -18.47 16.29 -9.11
N ARG A 235 -18.72 15.01 -9.45
CA ARG A 235 -19.20 14.61 -10.78
C ARG A 235 -20.54 15.28 -11.13
N ALA A 236 -21.42 15.50 -10.16
CA ALA A 236 -22.72 16.14 -10.37
C ALA A 236 -22.65 17.61 -10.82
N VAL A 237 -21.55 18.32 -10.53
CA VAL A 237 -21.36 19.73 -10.93
C VAL A 237 -20.51 19.90 -12.19
N LEU A 238 -19.90 18.82 -12.66
CA LEU A 238 -19.06 18.79 -13.86
C LEU A 238 -19.87 18.61 -15.14
N ARG A 239 -19.30 19.05 -16.27
CA ARG A 239 -19.89 18.84 -17.60
C ARG A 239 -19.62 17.41 -18.08
N PRO A 240 -20.40 16.90 -19.05
CA PRO A 240 -20.18 15.56 -19.60
C PRO A 240 -18.77 15.30 -20.17
N ASN A 241 -18.09 16.35 -20.64
CA ASN A 241 -16.73 16.24 -21.20
C ASN A 241 -15.62 16.47 -20.17
N ASP A 242 -15.95 16.92 -18.96
CA ASP A 242 -14.97 17.14 -17.90
C ASP A 242 -14.57 15.78 -17.30
N ILE A 243 -13.29 15.60 -17.00
CA ILE A 243 -12.76 14.31 -16.54
C ILE A 243 -12.28 14.45 -15.11
N LEU A 244 -13.02 13.86 -14.17
CA LEU A 244 -12.62 13.72 -12.76
C LEU A 244 -11.65 12.56 -12.61
N CYS A 245 -10.53 12.77 -11.94
CA CYS A 245 -9.47 11.79 -11.69
C CYS A 245 -9.10 11.75 -10.22
N ALA A 246 -8.69 10.59 -9.72
CA ALA A 246 -8.11 10.42 -8.39
C ALA A 246 -6.58 10.54 -8.47
N LEU A 247 -5.99 11.39 -7.63
CA LEU A 247 -4.53 11.54 -7.53
C LEU A 247 -3.95 10.86 -6.27
N GLY A 248 -4.77 10.65 -5.25
CA GLY A 248 -4.42 10.02 -3.97
C GLY A 248 -5.66 9.85 -3.08
N GLU A 249 -5.45 9.59 -1.79
CA GLU A 249 -6.55 9.37 -0.84
C GLU A 249 -7.43 10.61 -0.67
N ASP A 250 -6.80 11.79 -0.52
CA ASP A 250 -7.49 13.08 -0.31
C ASP A 250 -7.27 14.09 -1.44
N GLN A 251 -6.85 13.61 -2.63
CA GLN A 251 -6.56 14.46 -3.78
C GLN A 251 -7.29 14.03 -5.05
N TRP A 252 -7.87 15.02 -5.73
CA TRP A 252 -8.56 14.86 -7.01
C TRP A 252 -7.99 15.82 -8.05
N ALA A 253 -8.09 15.46 -9.31
CA ALA A 253 -7.84 16.34 -10.44
C ALA A 253 -9.07 16.41 -11.35
N VAL A 254 -9.29 17.56 -11.98
CA VAL A 254 -10.29 17.69 -13.04
C VAL A 254 -9.66 18.28 -14.29
N ILE A 255 -9.75 17.55 -15.39
CA ILE A 255 -9.37 18.02 -16.72
C ILE A 255 -10.61 18.65 -17.36
N LEU A 256 -10.49 19.92 -17.77
CA LEU A 256 -11.56 20.71 -18.39
C LEU A 256 -11.21 20.96 -19.87
N PRO A 257 -11.61 20.08 -20.80
CA PRO A 257 -11.32 20.25 -22.21
C PRO A 257 -12.18 21.35 -22.86
N GLU A 258 -11.70 21.86 -24.00
CA GLU A 258 -12.47 22.73 -24.91
C GLU A 258 -13.03 24.01 -24.23
N LEU A 259 -12.25 24.60 -23.34
CA LEU A 259 -12.63 25.87 -22.71
C LEU A 259 -12.54 27.02 -23.73
N LEU A 260 -13.53 27.89 -23.67
CA LEU A 260 -13.59 29.12 -24.47
C LEU A 260 -12.90 30.29 -23.75
N HIS A 261 -13.06 30.36 -22.42
CA HIS A 261 -12.55 31.45 -21.59
C HIS A 261 -11.97 30.93 -20.27
N SER A 262 -10.88 31.53 -19.79
CA SER A 262 -10.21 31.17 -18.52
C SER A 262 -11.13 31.29 -17.30
N ALA A 263 -12.09 32.21 -17.32
CA ALA A 263 -13.10 32.36 -16.26
C ALA A 263 -13.91 31.07 -15.99
N GLN A 264 -13.98 30.16 -16.96
CA GLN A 264 -14.63 28.86 -16.78
C GLN A 264 -13.88 27.94 -15.81
N VAL A 265 -12.55 28.07 -15.72
CA VAL A 265 -11.72 27.34 -14.74
C VAL A 265 -12.09 27.80 -13.32
N SER A 266 -12.17 29.12 -13.10
CA SER A 266 -12.51 29.67 -11.79
C SER A 266 -13.93 29.29 -11.36
N LEU A 267 -14.89 29.35 -12.29
CA LEU A 267 -16.26 28.93 -12.01
C LEU A 267 -16.36 27.44 -11.65
N ALA A 268 -15.64 26.58 -12.37
CA ALA A 268 -15.60 25.15 -12.09
C ALA A 268 -14.95 24.85 -10.74
N GLY A 269 -13.83 25.52 -10.42
CA GLY A 269 -13.14 25.41 -9.14
C GLY A 269 -14.02 25.78 -7.94
N SER A 270 -14.68 26.94 -7.98
CA SER A 270 -15.62 27.33 -6.92
C SER A 270 -16.77 26.34 -6.76
N LYS A 271 -17.37 25.88 -7.87
CA LYS A 271 -18.49 24.93 -7.83
C LYS A 271 -18.12 23.58 -7.23
N LEU A 272 -16.92 23.08 -7.52
CA LEU A 272 -16.43 21.82 -6.96
C LEU A 272 -16.28 21.90 -5.45
N VAL A 273 -15.67 22.99 -4.95
CA VAL A 273 -15.50 23.19 -3.52
C VAL A 273 -16.85 23.38 -2.83
N ASP A 274 -17.75 24.17 -3.40
CA ASP A 274 -19.09 24.37 -2.87
C ASP A 274 -19.88 23.05 -2.79
N ALA A 275 -19.77 22.19 -3.81
CA ALA A 275 -20.43 20.88 -3.81
C ALA A 275 -19.94 19.98 -2.67
N CYS A 276 -18.63 19.98 -2.41
CA CYS A 276 -18.03 19.21 -1.32
C CYS A 276 -18.45 19.75 0.06
N GLU A 277 -18.49 21.07 0.22
CA GLU A 277 -18.94 21.72 1.46
C GLU A 277 -20.41 21.45 1.76
N VAL A 278 -21.27 21.46 0.74
CA VAL A 278 -22.69 21.11 0.86
C VAL A 278 -22.86 19.64 1.27
N LEU A 279 -22.14 18.73 0.63
CA LEU A 279 -22.19 17.30 0.98
C LEU A 279 -21.73 17.08 2.42
N ARG A 280 -20.58 17.65 2.80
CA ARG A 280 -20.05 17.55 4.17
C ARG A 280 -21.07 18.06 5.18
N SER A 281 -21.69 19.21 4.93
CA SER A 281 -22.63 19.83 5.86
C SER A 281 -23.93 19.03 6.03
N ASN A 282 -24.41 18.37 4.97
CA ASN A 282 -25.68 17.64 4.99
C ASN A 282 -25.55 16.17 5.43
N ASN A 283 -24.49 15.51 4.98
CA ASN A 283 -24.34 14.05 5.11
C ASN A 283 -23.29 13.66 6.15
N PHE A 284 -22.33 14.54 6.43
CA PHE A 284 -21.21 14.28 7.34
C PHE A 284 -20.95 15.45 8.32
N PRO A 285 -21.98 15.95 9.04
CA PRO A 285 -21.87 17.17 9.86
C PRO A 285 -20.87 17.06 11.02
N GLY A 286 -20.54 15.84 11.45
CA GLY A 286 -19.52 15.57 12.47
C GLY A 286 -18.08 15.61 11.94
N GLN A 287 -17.89 15.58 10.61
CA GLN A 287 -16.56 15.61 10.01
C GLN A 287 -16.08 17.04 9.78
N ARG A 288 -14.90 17.35 10.31
CA ARG A 288 -14.21 18.62 10.08
C ARG A 288 -13.21 18.41 8.95
N GLY A 289 -13.40 19.12 7.85
CA GLY A 289 -12.48 19.13 6.72
C GLY A 289 -12.42 20.53 6.10
N ARG A 290 -11.27 20.90 5.54
CA ARG A 290 -11.11 22.09 4.70
C ARG A 290 -10.88 21.67 3.25
N PHE A 291 -11.60 22.29 2.33
CA PHE A 291 -11.54 21.98 0.91
C PHE A 291 -10.84 23.12 0.20
N HIS A 292 -9.75 22.80 -0.49
CA HIS A 292 -8.98 23.77 -1.24
C HIS A 292 -8.80 23.29 -2.69
N ALA A 293 -8.84 24.24 -3.62
CA ALA A 293 -8.72 23.98 -5.04
C ALA A 293 -7.76 24.97 -5.72
N GLY A 294 -6.94 24.47 -6.62
CA GLY A 294 -6.04 25.24 -7.46
C GLY A 294 -6.34 25.03 -8.94
N GLY A 295 -6.41 26.11 -9.72
CA GLY A 295 -6.68 26.04 -11.16
C GLY A 295 -5.58 26.62 -12.04
N ALA A 296 -5.34 26.00 -13.19
CA ALA A 296 -4.50 26.54 -14.27
C ALA A 296 -5.07 26.18 -15.65
N TRP A 297 -4.57 26.82 -16.71
CA TRP A 297 -4.97 26.48 -18.08
C TRP A 297 -3.80 26.57 -19.06
N ALA A 298 -3.88 25.75 -20.11
CA ALA A 298 -2.87 25.66 -21.15
C ALA A 298 -2.86 26.89 -22.08
N ARG A 299 -1.71 27.09 -22.76
CA ARG A 299 -1.30 28.22 -23.60
C ARG A 299 -0.83 29.47 -22.86
N GLU A 300 -1.43 29.80 -21.73
CA GLU A 300 -1.02 30.96 -20.91
C GLU A 300 -0.11 30.57 -19.74
N HIS A 301 -0.48 29.52 -18.99
CA HIS A 301 0.26 29.13 -17.78
C HIS A 301 1.32 28.06 -18.05
N ALA A 302 1.06 27.16 -19.00
CA ALA A 302 2.01 26.13 -19.45
C ALA A 302 1.58 25.53 -20.81
N ASN A 303 2.52 24.90 -21.52
CA ASN A 303 2.29 24.22 -22.80
C ASN A 303 2.62 22.72 -22.78
N ASP A 304 3.08 22.22 -21.64
CA ASP A 304 3.37 20.80 -21.40
C ASP A 304 2.59 20.29 -20.17
N PRO A 305 2.34 18.98 -20.06
CA PRO A 305 1.53 18.43 -18.97
C PRO A 305 2.12 18.70 -17.58
N LEU A 306 3.45 18.63 -17.44
CA LEU A 306 4.13 18.81 -16.14
C LEU A 306 4.02 20.26 -15.67
N GLY A 307 4.30 21.23 -16.55
CA GLY A 307 4.16 22.65 -16.26
C GLY A 307 2.72 23.02 -15.87
N LEU A 308 1.71 22.42 -16.54
CA LEU A 308 0.31 22.70 -16.23
C LEU A 308 -0.10 22.14 -14.86
N ILE A 309 0.37 20.94 -14.52
CA ILE A 309 0.19 20.35 -13.18
C ILE A 309 0.85 21.23 -12.12
N GLN A 310 2.08 21.67 -12.36
CA GLN A 310 2.82 22.52 -11.42
C GLN A 310 2.12 23.87 -11.20
N ALA A 311 1.60 24.49 -12.26
CA ALA A 311 0.81 25.71 -12.16
C ALA A 311 -0.46 25.52 -11.33
N ALA A 312 -1.23 24.45 -11.57
CA ALA A 312 -2.45 24.15 -10.81
C ALA A 312 -2.16 23.84 -9.33
N ARG A 313 -1.09 23.09 -9.03
CA ARG A 313 -0.65 22.82 -7.65
C ARG A 313 -0.16 24.08 -6.95
N SER A 314 0.52 24.98 -7.66
CA SER A 314 0.96 26.26 -7.10
C SER A 314 -0.23 27.14 -6.71
N ALA A 315 -1.28 27.15 -7.53
CA ALA A 315 -2.54 27.82 -7.22
C ALA A 315 -3.24 27.19 -5.99
N LEU A 316 -3.21 25.86 -5.86
CA LEU A 316 -3.76 25.15 -4.71
C LEU A 316 -3.04 25.56 -3.41
N ILE A 317 -1.71 25.60 -3.43
CA ILE A 317 -0.91 26.05 -2.28
C ILE A 317 -1.28 27.49 -1.91
N ALA A 318 -1.38 28.39 -2.90
CA ALA A 318 -1.81 29.77 -2.66
C ALA A 318 -3.22 29.86 -2.04
N ALA A 319 -4.16 29.01 -2.48
CA ALA A 319 -5.49 28.90 -1.89
C ALA A 319 -5.41 28.46 -0.41
N LYS A 320 -4.61 27.43 -0.10
CA LYS A 320 -4.38 26.96 1.26
C LYS A 320 -3.78 28.04 2.16
N THR A 321 -2.72 28.70 1.72
CA THR A 321 -2.01 29.73 2.52
C THR A 321 -2.89 30.96 2.77
N SER A 322 -3.71 31.35 1.80
CA SER A 322 -4.63 32.50 1.94
C SER A 322 -5.95 32.16 2.64
N GLY A 323 -6.21 30.87 2.90
CA GLY A 323 -7.47 30.38 3.46
C GLY A 323 -8.66 30.48 2.48
N LYS A 324 -8.40 30.66 1.18
CA LYS A 324 -9.44 30.67 0.15
C LYS A 324 -9.83 29.23 -0.21
N ALA A 325 -11.10 29.06 -0.55
CA ALA A 325 -11.63 27.81 -1.12
C ALA A 325 -10.99 27.48 -2.47
N PHE A 326 -10.79 28.49 -3.32
CA PHE A 326 -10.21 28.32 -4.65
C PHE A 326 -9.26 29.48 -4.96
N ASP A 327 -8.16 29.17 -5.64
CA ASP A 327 -7.35 30.17 -6.34
C ASP A 327 -6.91 29.66 -7.72
N HIS A 328 -6.61 30.57 -8.63
CA HIS A 328 -6.04 30.24 -9.93
C HIS A 328 -4.58 30.69 -10.01
N TYR A 329 -3.83 30.06 -10.88
CA TYR A 329 -2.44 30.40 -11.10
C TYR A 329 -2.36 31.84 -11.61
N SER A 330 -1.51 32.64 -10.97
CA SER A 330 -1.13 33.98 -11.40
C SER A 330 0.37 34.14 -11.18
N ALA A 331 1.04 35.02 -11.93
CA ALA A 331 2.47 35.27 -11.75
C ALA A 331 2.82 35.81 -10.35
N ASP A 332 1.87 36.47 -9.65
CA ASP A 332 2.02 36.88 -8.26
C ASP A 332 1.77 35.71 -7.27
N SER A 333 0.84 34.80 -7.58
CA SER A 333 0.70 33.52 -6.86
C SER A 333 1.94 32.65 -7.03
N ALA A 334 2.62 32.76 -8.18
CA ALA A 334 3.92 32.16 -8.39
C ALA A 334 4.93 32.72 -7.39
N ALA A 335 4.90 33.98 -6.96
CA ALA A 335 5.83 34.53 -5.96
C ALA A 335 5.69 33.86 -4.57
N CYS A 336 4.50 33.35 -4.21
CA CYS A 336 4.35 32.42 -3.07
C CYS A 336 4.90 31.02 -3.39
N GLY A 337 4.85 30.59 -4.66
CA GLY A 337 5.55 29.40 -5.19
C GLY A 337 7.04 29.58 -5.48
N HIS A 338 7.59 30.80 -5.46
CA HIS A 338 9.04 31.08 -5.58
C HIS A 338 9.78 30.69 -4.30
N GLY A 339 9.05 30.39 -3.22
CA GLY A 339 9.59 29.63 -2.10
C GLY A 339 10.19 28.30 -2.56
N ASP A 340 9.54 27.61 -3.53
CA ASP A 340 9.94 26.27 -3.97
C ASP A 340 11.01 26.28 -5.07
N ALA A 341 10.99 27.18 -6.06
CA ALA A 341 12.08 27.27 -7.05
C ALA A 341 13.37 27.84 -6.43
N GLY A 342 13.23 28.79 -5.50
CA GLY A 342 14.35 29.27 -4.69
C GLY A 342 14.89 28.18 -3.77
N PHE A 343 14.00 27.40 -3.14
CA PHE A 343 14.41 26.30 -2.28
C PHE A 343 15.01 25.12 -3.07
N GLU A 344 14.48 24.76 -4.24
CA GLU A 344 15.08 23.80 -5.17
C GLU A 344 16.51 24.21 -5.55
N SER A 345 16.68 25.46 -5.99
CA SER A 345 18.00 25.99 -6.32
C SER A 345 18.92 26.06 -5.10
N GLU A 346 18.40 26.43 -3.92
CA GLU A 346 19.15 26.41 -2.68
C GLU A 346 19.57 24.98 -2.27
N VAL A 347 18.69 23.97 -2.42
CA VAL A 347 18.93 22.55 -2.10
C VAL A 347 19.97 21.96 -3.05
N ALA A 348 19.80 22.15 -4.37
CA ALA A 348 20.77 21.70 -5.37
C ALA A 348 22.15 22.32 -5.12
N ARG A 349 22.20 23.64 -4.90
CA ARG A 349 23.44 24.35 -4.57
C ARG A 349 24.03 23.91 -3.23
N ALA A 350 23.20 23.59 -2.23
CA ALA A 350 23.66 23.10 -0.94
C ALA A 350 24.32 21.72 -1.06
N LEU A 351 23.80 20.84 -1.92
CA LEU A 351 24.42 19.56 -2.24
C LEU A 351 25.78 19.77 -2.93
N GLU A 352 25.82 20.58 -3.99
CA GLU A 352 27.05 20.92 -4.74
C GLU A 352 28.11 21.58 -3.84
N ALA A 353 27.70 22.52 -2.99
CA ALA A 353 28.57 23.26 -2.09
C ALA A 353 28.87 22.51 -0.77
N ARG A 354 28.42 21.26 -0.62
CA ARG A 354 28.63 20.41 0.57
C ARG A 354 28.20 21.08 1.88
N GLN A 355 27.05 21.72 1.87
CA GLN A 355 26.47 22.42 3.03
C GLN A 355 25.60 21.53 3.91
N PHE A 356 25.28 20.32 3.44
CA PHE A 356 24.62 19.31 4.26
C PHE A 356 25.56 18.73 5.31
N GLN A 357 24.97 18.25 6.40
CA GLN A 357 25.67 17.62 7.52
C GLN A 357 24.92 16.37 7.97
N LEU A 358 25.65 15.43 8.56
CA LEU A 358 25.07 14.26 9.23
C LEU A 358 25.07 14.49 10.73
N PHE A 359 23.91 14.35 11.35
CA PHE A 359 23.77 14.29 12.80
C PHE A 359 23.60 12.82 13.20
N LEU A 360 24.11 12.45 14.36
CA LEU A 360 24.05 11.09 14.87
C LEU A 360 23.04 11.00 16.01
N GLN A 361 22.11 10.06 15.90
CA GLN A 361 21.23 9.67 16.99
C GLN A 361 21.68 8.32 17.55
N PRO A 362 21.94 8.19 18.87
CA PRO A 362 22.47 6.95 19.43
C PRO A 362 21.42 5.84 19.51
N GLN A 363 21.87 4.63 19.20
CA GLN A 363 21.15 3.37 19.42
C GLN A 363 21.79 2.63 20.60
N VAL A 364 20.98 2.25 21.58
CA VAL A 364 21.46 1.58 22.79
C VAL A 364 20.93 0.16 22.91
N GLU A 365 21.73 -0.72 23.48
CA GLU A 365 21.37 -2.10 23.79
C GLU A 365 20.48 -2.15 25.03
N LEU A 366 19.41 -2.95 24.98
CA LEU A 366 18.59 -3.24 26.16
C LEU A 366 19.02 -4.58 26.77
N PRO A 367 19.18 -4.68 28.10
CA PRO A 367 18.87 -3.66 29.12
C PRO A 367 20.06 -2.76 29.49
N SER A 368 21.25 -2.97 28.92
CA SER A 368 22.50 -2.37 29.42
C SER A 368 22.59 -0.85 29.22
N ARG A 369 21.79 -0.29 28.31
CA ARG A 369 21.86 1.08 27.78
C ARG A 369 23.23 1.45 27.20
N ARG A 370 24.04 0.44 26.86
CA ARG A 370 25.34 0.64 26.22
C ARG A 370 25.12 1.09 24.79
N LEU A 371 25.90 2.06 24.34
CA LEU A 371 25.89 2.47 22.93
C LEU A 371 26.35 1.29 22.05
N VAL A 372 25.52 0.92 21.07
CA VAL A 372 25.80 -0.17 20.12
C VAL A 372 25.69 0.23 18.66
N GLY A 373 25.18 1.42 18.37
CA GLY A 373 25.07 1.96 17.02
C GLY A 373 24.69 3.44 17.03
N ALA A 374 24.61 4.05 15.86
CA ALA A 374 24.02 5.36 15.70
C ALA A 374 23.36 5.49 14.33
N GLU A 375 22.21 6.14 14.26
CA GLU A 375 21.60 6.50 12.98
C GLU A 375 22.12 7.86 12.50
N ALA A 376 22.54 7.93 11.23
CA ALA A 376 22.95 9.16 10.58
C ALA A 376 21.78 9.85 9.88
N LEU A 377 21.44 11.02 10.39
CA LEU A 377 20.29 11.80 9.96
C LEU A 377 20.75 13.08 9.24
N LEU A 378 20.24 13.28 8.03
CA LEU A 378 20.53 14.46 7.22
C LEU A 378 20.07 15.74 7.94
N ARG A 379 20.93 16.77 7.96
CA ARG A 379 20.61 18.11 8.46
C ARG A 379 21.16 19.17 7.52
N TRP A 380 20.44 20.28 7.44
CA TRP A 380 20.87 21.45 6.68
C TRP A 380 20.62 22.74 7.44
N ASN A 381 21.72 23.36 7.87
CA ASN A 381 21.69 24.68 8.48
C ASN A 381 21.65 25.74 7.39
N ARG A 382 20.49 26.39 7.22
CA ARG A 382 20.32 27.50 6.27
C ARG A 382 20.74 28.80 6.96
N ASP A 383 21.80 29.43 6.47
CA ASP A 383 22.34 30.69 7.02
C ASP A 383 21.23 31.74 7.24
N GLY A 384 20.99 32.11 8.51
CA GLY A 384 20.01 33.14 8.90
C GLY A 384 18.52 32.75 8.77
N LYS A 385 18.20 31.49 8.42
CA LYS A 385 16.82 30.96 8.30
C LYS A 385 16.60 29.78 9.26
N LYS A 386 15.35 29.33 9.42
CA LYS A 386 15.05 28.06 10.12
C LYS A 386 15.68 26.89 9.36
N SER A 387 16.21 25.89 10.09
CA SER A 387 16.65 24.61 9.52
C SER A 387 15.55 24.02 8.66
N ALA A 388 15.90 23.53 7.47
CA ALA A 388 14.95 22.79 6.64
C ALA A 388 14.69 21.41 7.25
N SER A 389 13.44 20.95 7.16
CA SER A 389 13.07 19.60 7.59
C SER A 389 13.65 18.58 6.61
N PRO A 390 14.22 17.43 7.06
CA PRO A 390 14.71 16.41 6.13
C PRO A 390 13.66 15.95 5.11
N PRO A 391 12.38 15.69 5.46
CA PRO A 391 11.33 15.40 4.48
C PRO A 391 11.19 16.46 3.37
N ASP A 392 11.29 17.75 3.69
CA ASP A 392 11.19 18.82 2.69
C ASP A 392 12.37 18.79 1.71
N ILE A 393 13.58 18.49 2.22
CA ILE A 393 14.79 18.37 1.40
C ILE A 393 14.69 17.16 0.48
N LEU A 394 14.27 16.01 1.02
CA LEU A 394 14.14 14.75 0.28
C LEU A 394 13.09 14.87 -0.84
N GLN A 395 11.92 15.46 -0.56
CA GLN A 395 10.89 15.70 -1.57
C GLN A 395 11.40 16.56 -2.74
N VAL A 396 12.22 17.57 -2.43
CA VAL A 396 12.83 18.43 -3.46
C VAL A 396 13.85 17.65 -4.29
N LEU A 397 14.76 16.93 -3.65
CA LEU A 397 15.80 16.14 -4.33
C LEU A 397 15.20 15.04 -5.22
N GLU A 398 14.11 14.42 -4.79
CA GLU A 398 13.34 13.47 -5.61
C GLU A 398 12.75 14.15 -6.84
N ARG A 399 12.11 15.32 -6.66
CA ARG A 399 11.51 16.09 -7.76
C ARG A 399 12.53 16.54 -8.81
N ILE A 400 13.75 16.92 -8.40
CA ILE A 400 14.81 17.37 -9.30
C ILE A 400 15.77 16.25 -9.75
N GLY A 401 15.54 14.99 -9.32
CA GLY A 401 16.30 13.82 -9.76
C GLY A 401 17.71 13.70 -9.18
N LEU A 402 17.98 14.31 -8.02
CA LEU A 402 19.30 14.30 -7.36
C LEU A 402 19.41 13.31 -6.18
N MET A 403 18.46 12.37 -6.04
CA MET A 403 18.48 11.38 -4.97
C MET A 403 19.72 10.49 -4.99
N GLY A 404 20.12 9.99 -6.17
CA GLY A 404 21.34 9.17 -6.28
C GLY A 404 22.62 9.93 -5.93
N GLU A 405 22.66 11.24 -6.21
CA GLU A 405 23.79 12.09 -5.80
C GLU A 405 23.81 12.30 -4.28
N LEU A 406 22.65 12.51 -3.67
CA LEU A 406 22.51 12.58 -2.21
C LEU A 406 22.97 11.26 -1.57
N SER A 407 22.49 10.11 -2.04
CA SER A 407 22.84 8.80 -1.46
C SER A 407 24.35 8.56 -1.51
N ARG A 408 25.00 8.86 -2.64
CA ARG A 408 26.47 8.78 -2.75
C ARG A 408 27.19 9.73 -1.80
N TRP A 409 26.68 10.95 -1.64
CA TRP A 409 27.22 11.91 -0.67
C TRP A 409 27.05 11.42 0.77
N VAL A 410 25.87 10.91 1.15
CA VAL A 410 25.57 10.37 2.49
C VAL A 410 26.51 9.21 2.81
N ILE A 411 26.72 8.26 1.89
CA ILE A 411 27.64 7.12 2.06
C ILE A 411 29.07 7.61 2.31
N GLN A 412 29.55 8.58 1.53
CA GLN A 412 30.88 9.16 1.70
C GLN A 412 31.03 9.87 3.04
N GLN A 413 30.02 10.66 3.43
CA GLN A 413 30.04 11.34 4.73
C GLN A 413 29.96 10.34 5.88
N ALA A 414 29.13 9.30 5.80
CA ALA A 414 29.06 8.27 6.83
C ALA A 414 30.39 7.53 7.02
N ALA A 415 31.12 7.23 5.93
CA ALA A 415 32.47 6.66 6.02
C ALA A 415 33.45 7.59 6.74
N GLN A 416 33.39 8.89 6.44
CA GLN A 416 34.20 9.91 7.10
C GLN A 416 33.83 10.05 8.59
N VAL A 417 32.54 9.99 8.93
CA VAL A 417 32.07 10.01 10.31
C VAL A 417 32.55 8.77 11.06
N LEU A 418 32.46 7.57 10.47
CA LEU A 418 33.00 6.33 11.05
C LEU A 418 34.50 6.43 11.34
N ALA A 419 35.28 7.01 10.42
CA ALA A 419 36.71 7.23 10.65
C ALA A 419 36.94 8.21 11.82
N THR A 420 36.16 9.29 11.88
CA THR A 420 36.23 10.28 12.98
C THR A 420 35.88 9.65 14.34
N LEU A 421 34.85 8.79 14.38
CA LEU A 421 34.48 8.05 15.59
C LEU A 421 35.58 7.07 16.00
N ALA A 422 36.20 6.37 15.04
CA ALA A 422 37.29 5.44 15.29
C ALA A 422 38.53 6.16 15.87
N ASP A 423 38.87 7.36 15.38
CA ASP A 423 39.95 8.20 15.92
C ASP A 423 39.68 8.63 17.37
N ALA A 424 38.40 8.79 17.74
CA ALA A 424 37.98 9.03 19.12
C ALA A 424 37.90 7.76 19.97
N GLY A 425 38.12 6.58 19.41
CA GLY A 425 38.00 5.28 20.08
C GLY A 425 36.57 4.72 20.13
N CYS A 426 35.61 5.34 19.44
CA CYS A 426 34.23 4.89 19.37
C CYS A 426 34.03 3.98 18.15
N GLU A 427 33.90 2.69 18.40
CA GLU A 427 33.88 1.65 17.36
C GLU A 427 32.48 1.10 17.08
N VAL A 428 31.47 1.97 16.96
CA VAL A 428 30.09 1.57 16.71
C VAL A 428 29.72 1.65 15.22
N PRO A 429 28.81 0.79 14.73
CA PRO A 429 28.24 0.94 13.40
C PRO A 429 27.40 2.22 13.28
N ILE A 430 27.29 2.72 12.05
CA ILE A 430 26.38 3.81 11.68
C ILE A 430 25.35 3.28 10.69
N SER A 431 24.09 3.55 10.96
CA SER A 431 22.99 3.31 10.03
C SER A 431 22.79 4.51 9.11
N VAL A 432 22.58 4.25 7.82
CA VAL A 432 22.26 5.25 6.80
C VAL A 432 21.06 4.83 5.99
N ASN A 433 20.16 5.77 5.75
CA ASN A 433 19.00 5.55 4.88
C ASN A 433 19.43 5.44 3.41
N LEU A 434 18.96 4.39 2.73
CA LEU A 434 19.07 4.22 1.28
C LEU A 434 17.69 4.25 0.64
N VAL A 435 17.60 4.88 -0.52
CA VAL A 435 16.37 4.88 -1.31
C VAL A 435 16.36 3.64 -2.19
N ALA A 436 15.20 3.00 -2.35
CA ALA A 436 15.11 1.76 -3.11
C ALA A 436 15.55 1.89 -4.58
N ASP A 437 15.42 3.07 -5.19
CA ASP A 437 15.92 3.31 -6.54
C ASP A 437 17.46 3.22 -6.62
N ASP A 438 18.19 3.46 -5.52
CA ASP A 438 19.64 3.26 -5.47
C ASP A 438 20.02 1.78 -5.66
N LEU A 439 19.15 0.85 -5.26
CA LEU A 439 19.36 -0.59 -5.43
C LEU A 439 19.27 -1.04 -6.90
N LYS A 440 18.82 -0.17 -7.81
CA LYS A 440 18.87 -0.44 -9.25
C LYS A 440 20.26 -0.17 -9.85
N ASP A 441 21.11 0.56 -9.15
CA ASP A 441 22.47 0.87 -9.59
C ASP A 441 23.41 -0.32 -9.33
N PRO A 442 23.87 -1.06 -10.38
CA PRO A 442 24.76 -2.19 -10.19
C PRO A 442 26.16 -1.80 -9.69
N GLU A 443 26.54 -0.51 -9.75
CA GLU A 443 27.84 -0.03 -9.27
C GLU A 443 27.81 0.38 -7.79
N LEU A 444 26.63 0.45 -7.16
CA LEU A 444 26.49 0.87 -5.76
C LEU A 444 27.32 0.03 -4.77
N PRO A 445 27.32 -1.32 -4.82
CA PRO A 445 28.14 -2.11 -3.90
C PRO A 445 29.64 -1.87 -4.07
N LEU A 446 30.10 -1.67 -5.31
CA LEU A 446 31.49 -1.35 -5.61
C LEU A 446 31.86 0.04 -5.06
N PHE A 447 30.98 1.03 -5.24
CA PHE A 447 31.17 2.38 -4.73
C PHE A 447 31.27 2.42 -3.20
N ILE A 448 30.40 1.70 -2.49
CA ILE A 448 30.45 1.58 -1.03
C ILE A 448 31.79 0.99 -0.58
N ARG A 449 32.23 -0.10 -1.21
CA ARG A 449 33.50 -0.75 -0.89
C ARG A 449 34.68 0.22 -1.09
N GLN A 450 34.75 0.88 -2.23
CA GLN A 450 35.82 1.86 -2.53
C GLN A 450 35.81 3.04 -1.56
N THR A 451 34.63 3.51 -1.17
CA THR A 451 34.47 4.59 -0.19
C THR A 451 34.98 4.17 1.19
N CYS A 452 34.60 2.97 1.65
CA CYS A 452 35.09 2.40 2.91
C CYS A 452 36.61 2.19 2.90
N GLU A 453 37.17 1.68 1.79
CA GLU A 453 38.62 1.53 1.61
C GLU A 453 39.36 2.87 1.68
N THR A 454 38.79 3.92 1.05
CA THR A 454 39.36 5.27 1.04
C THR A 454 39.48 5.85 2.46
N TRP A 455 38.46 5.65 3.29
CA TRP A 455 38.43 6.13 4.68
C TRP A 455 38.95 5.10 5.69
N ARG A 456 39.41 3.93 5.22
CA ARG A 456 39.95 2.82 6.03
C ARG A 456 38.99 2.34 7.12
N VAL A 457 37.70 2.30 6.82
CA VAL A 457 36.66 1.78 7.70
C VAL A 457 36.16 0.43 7.20
N PRO A 458 35.84 -0.52 8.08
CA PRO A 458 35.25 -1.79 7.67
C PRO A 458 33.80 -1.56 7.20
N VAL A 459 33.42 -2.18 6.08
CA VAL A 459 32.05 -2.11 5.53
C VAL A 459 31.01 -2.62 6.56
N SER A 460 31.40 -3.53 7.44
CA SER A 460 30.55 -4.05 8.53
C SER A 460 30.15 -3.05 9.59
N ARG A 461 30.71 -1.84 9.57
CA ARG A 461 30.27 -0.70 10.39
C ARG A 461 29.26 0.20 9.66
N MET A 462 28.91 -0.11 8.42
CA MET A 462 27.79 0.53 7.74
C MET A 462 26.57 -0.40 7.78
N CYS A 463 25.48 0.10 8.34
CA CYS A 463 24.16 -0.50 8.23
C CYS A 463 23.34 0.34 7.24
N PHE A 464 22.72 -0.30 6.25
CA PHE A 464 21.90 0.39 5.26
C PHE A 464 20.42 0.11 5.54
N GLU A 465 19.66 1.18 5.79
CA GLU A 465 18.25 1.13 6.14
C GLU A 465 17.40 1.31 4.87
N LEU A 466 16.40 0.45 4.71
CA LEU A 466 15.54 0.38 3.54
C LEU A 466 14.09 0.38 3.98
N THR A 467 13.26 1.26 3.41
CA THR A 467 11.83 1.29 3.72
C THR A 467 11.07 0.15 3.05
N GLU A 468 10.04 -0.34 3.73
CA GLU A 468 9.18 -1.44 3.25
C GLU A 468 8.63 -1.21 1.83
N GLY A 469 8.08 -0.01 1.57
CA GLY A 469 7.44 0.34 0.29
C GLY A 469 8.40 0.38 -0.91
N GLY A 470 9.69 0.65 -0.66
CA GLY A 470 10.70 0.70 -1.72
C GLY A 470 11.11 -0.68 -2.24
N LEU A 471 11.05 -1.70 -1.38
CA LEU A 471 11.48 -3.06 -1.70
C LEU A 471 10.49 -3.83 -2.59
N VAL A 472 9.23 -3.41 -2.71
CA VAL A 472 8.16 -4.16 -3.41
C VAL A 472 8.28 -4.12 -4.95
N SER A 473 9.29 -3.46 -5.51
CA SER A 473 9.52 -3.44 -6.96
C SER A 473 9.99 -4.81 -7.48
N ARG A 474 9.23 -5.40 -8.42
CA ARG A 474 9.35 -6.78 -8.95
C ARG A 474 10.62 -7.08 -9.75
N ASP A 475 11.62 -6.20 -9.74
CA ASP A 475 12.83 -6.37 -10.54
C ASP A 475 13.88 -7.16 -9.73
N GLY A 476 14.19 -8.38 -10.15
CA GLY A 476 15.18 -9.26 -9.49
C GLY A 476 16.60 -8.66 -9.35
N MET A 477 16.86 -7.49 -9.97
CA MET A 477 18.09 -6.72 -9.83
C MET A 477 18.28 -6.20 -8.39
N SER A 478 17.22 -5.77 -7.71
CA SER A 478 17.29 -5.19 -6.35
C SER A 478 17.82 -6.20 -5.32
N VAL A 479 17.39 -7.47 -5.41
CA VAL A 479 17.82 -8.53 -4.48
C VAL A 479 19.31 -8.87 -4.67
N SER A 480 19.79 -8.93 -5.92
CA SER A 480 21.20 -9.24 -6.20
C SER A 480 22.17 -8.19 -5.66
N ASN A 481 21.79 -6.91 -5.68
CA ASN A 481 22.58 -5.84 -5.12
C ASN A 481 22.57 -5.86 -3.58
N LEU A 482 21.44 -6.20 -2.96
CA LEU A 482 21.37 -6.43 -1.51
C LEU A 482 22.28 -7.59 -1.07
N GLU A 483 22.25 -8.70 -1.79
CA GLU A 483 23.17 -9.82 -1.55
C GLU A 483 24.64 -9.39 -1.72
N ALA A 484 24.95 -8.59 -2.75
CA ALA A 484 26.30 -8.09 -2.97
C ALA A 484 26.77 -7.17 -1.84
N LEU A 485 25.90 -6.32 -1.29
CA LEU A 485 26.20 -5.48 -0.12
C LEU A 485 26.49 -6.32 1.12
N ARG A 486 25.64 -7.34 1.37
CA ARG A 486 25.82 -8.27 2.49
C ARG A 486 27.10 -9.08 2.37
N VAL A 487 27.39 -9.63 1.18
CA VAL A 487 28.65 -10.35 0.89
C VAL A 487 29.87 -9.42 1.01
N GLY A 488 29.71 -8.15 0.65
CA GLY A 488 30.70 -7.09 0.87
C GLY A 488 30.93 -6.75 2.35
N GLY A 489 30.13 -7.32 3.25
CA GLY A 489 30.24 -7.19 4.70
C GLY A 489 29.34 -6.12 5.30
N GLY A 490 28.54 -5.39 4.50
CA GLY A 490 27.57 -4.41 5.00
C GLY A 490 26.40 -5.07 5.71
N ARG A 491 25.80 -4.36 6.67
CA ARG A 491 24.56 -4.79 7.33
C ARG A 491 23.36 -4.17 6.64
N LEU A 492 22.23 -4.85 6.66
CA LEU A 492 20.98 -4.38 6.07
C LEU A 492 19.89 -4.33 7.14
N ALA A 493 19.16 -3.21 7.21
CA ALA A 493 18.03 -3.04 8.10
C ALA A 493 16.75 -2.76 7.30
N LEU A 494 15.64 -3.34 7.76
CA LEU A 494 14.30 -3.02 7.25
C LEU A 494 13.67 -1.95 8.14
N ASP A 495 13.31 -0.82 7.54
CA ASP A 495 12.70 0.32 8.22
C ASP A 495 11.19 0.42 7.96
N ASP A 496 10.48 1.12 8.86
CA ASP A 496 9.02 1.33 8.83
C ASP A 496 8.17 0.04 8.77
N PHE A 497 8.68 -1.07 9.31
CA PHE A 497 7.99 -2.36 9.24
C PHE A 497 6.65 -2.34 9.98
N GLY A 498 5.57 -2.70 9.28
CA GLY A 498 4.21 -2.78 9.83
C GLY A 498 3.24 -1.71 9.31
N THR A 499 3.71 -0.81 8.45
CA THR A 499 2.87 0.23 7.81
C THR A 499 2.36 -0.18 6.41
N GLY A 500 2.81 -1.33 5.85
CA GLY A 500 2.52 -1.78 4.48
C GLY A 500 2.07 -3.26 4.30
N TYR A 501 2.07 -3.71 3.03
CA TYR A 501 1.53 -4.98 2.53
C TYR A 501 2.56 -6.15 2.48
N SER A 502 3.56 -6.19 3.36
CA SER A 502 4.55 -7.28 3.31
C SER A 502 3.98 -8.64 3.71
N SER A 503 4.00 -9.59 2.78
CA SER A 503 3.74 -10.99 3.09
C SER A 503 4.92 -11.58 3.90
N MET A 504 4.64 -12.43 4.89
CA MET A 504 5.66 -13.14 5.68
C MET A 504 6.65 -13.96 4.81
N ASP A 505 6.24 -14.41 3.62
CA ASP A 505 7.13 -15.08 2.67
C ASP A 505 8.18 -14.12 2.07
N TYR A 506 7.86 -12.82 2.00
CA TYR A 506 8.78 -11.79 1.52
C TYR A 506 9.89 -11.51 2.53
N LEU A 507 9.53 -11.25 3.79
CA LEU A 507 10.51 -11.03 4.87
C LEU A 507 11.49 -12.21 5.00
N ARG A 508 11.01 -13.45 4.83
CA ARG A 508 11.85 -14.67 4.88
C ARG A 508 12.95 -14.71 3.81
N ARG A 509 12.74 -14.06 2.66
CA ARG A 509 13.66 -14.12 1.50
C ARG A 509 14.63 -12.94 1.44
N LEU A 510 14.39 -11.89 2.22
CA LEU A 510 15.25 -10.71 2.20
C LEU A 510 16.52 -10.94 3.03
N PRO A 511 17.70 -10.56 2.51
CA PRO A 511 18.97 -10.74 3.21
C PRO A 511 19.20 -9.65 4.28
N VAL A 512 18.20 -9.34 5.11
CA VAL A 512 18.28 -8.32 6.17
C VAL A 512 18.84 -8.90 7.48
N ASP A 513 19.42 -8.04 8.31
CA ASP A 513 20.01 -8.36 9.62
C ASP A 513 19.24 -7.73 10.78
N GLU A 514 18.63 -6.57 10.53
CA GLU A 514 17.96 -5.76 11.56
C GLU A 514 16.54 -5.37 11.10
N LEU A 515 15.61 -5.28 12.03
CA LEU A 515 14.23 -4.82 11.83
C LEU A 515 13.95 -3.64 12.77
N LYS A 516 13.58 -2.50 12.20
CA LYS A 516 13.25 -1.29 12.96
C LYS A 516 11.74 -1.19 13.15
N LEU A 517 11.32 -1.06 14.40
CA LEU A 517 9.92 -0.83 14.77
C LEU A 517 9.66 0.66 14.74
N ASP A 518 8.74 1.07 13.87
CA ASP A 518 8.38 2.48 13.70
C ASP A 518 7.86 3.10 15.01
N LYS A 519 8.17 4.39 15.16
CA LYS A 519 7.79 5.20 16.32
C LYS A 519 6.29 5.14 16.61
N SER A 520 5.41 5.05 15.60
CA SER A 520 3.97 5.02 15.82
C SER A 520 3.48 3.78 16.59
N PHE A 521 4.16 2.64 16.46
CA PHE A 521 3.87 1.43 17.24
C PHE A 521 4.42 1.55 18.67
N VAL A 522 5.64 2.09 18.80
CA VAL A 522 6.33 2.24 20.09
C VAL A 522 5.61 3.24 20.99
N GLU A 523 5.14 4.37 20.47
CA GLU A 523 4.35 5.35 21.23
C GLU A 523 3.05 4.78 21.81
N ARG A 524 2.48 3.76 21.14
CA ARG A 524 1.18 3.18 21.51
C ARG A 524 1.28 1.97 22.43
N ILE A 525 2.49 1.44 22.65
CA ILE A 525 2.72 0.19 23.39
C ILE A 525 2.21 0.24 24.85
N THR A 526 2.13 1.44 25.43
CA THR A 526 1.64 1.67 26.80
C THR A 526 0.18 2.09 26.86
N LEU A 527 -0.50 2.30 25.71
CA LEU A 527 -1.87 2.80 25.64
C LEU A 527 -2.93 1.70 25.70
N THR A 528 -2.74 0.60 24.96
CA THR A 528 -3.70 -0.51 24.90
C THR A 528 -3.02 -1.88 24.90
N GLU A 529 -3.70 -2.89 25.44
CA GLU A 529 -3.20 -4.28 25.44
C GLU A 529 -3.08 -4.85 24.01
N ASN A 530 -3.91 -4.38 23.08
CA ASN A 530 -3.86 -4.79 21.69
C ASN A 530 -2.61 -4.24 20.99
N ASP A 531 -2.28 -2.97 21.19
CA ASP A 531 -1.05 -2.36 20.66
C ASP A 531 0.19 -3.05 21.25
N ARG A 532 0.17 -3.36 22.55
CA ARG A 532 1.20 -4.15 23.23
C ARG A 532 1.39 -5.53 22.57
N SER A 533 0.30 -6.25 22.32
CA SER A 533 0.31 -7.59 21.72
C SER A 533 0.85 -7.60 20.30
N ILE A 534 0.57 -6.55 19.51
CA ILE A 534 1.10 -6.40 18.14
C ILE A 534 2.62 -6.27 18.16
N VAL A 535 3.15 -5.38 19.01
CA VAL A 535 4.60 -5.18 19.13
C VAL A 535 5.30 -6.45 19.63
N GLU A 536 4.72 -7.15 20.61
CA GLU A 536 5.25 -8.43 21.08
C GLU A 536 5.30 -9.48 19.96
N LEU A 537 4.25 -9.57 19.14
CA LEU A 537 4.23 -10.47 17.99
C LEU A 537 5.29 -10.10 16.96
N MET A 538 5.48 -8.82 16.65
CA MET A 538 6.51 -8.35 15.71
C MET A 538 7.92 -8.71 16.19
N VAL A 539 8.22 -8.47 17.47
CA VAL A 539 9.52 -8.85 18.08
C VAL A 539 9.74 -10.36 17.95
N ARG A 540 8.74 -11.18 18.28
CA ARG A 540 8.85 -12.65 18.17
C ARG A 540 9.04 -13.12 16.73
N ILE A 541 8.36 -12.49 15.77
CA ILE A 541 8.51 -12.81 14.34
C ILE A 541 9.94 -12.49 13.87
N ALA A 542 10.45 -11.30 14.19
CA ALA A 542 11.80 -10.89 13.82
C ALA A 542 12.85 -11.86 14.37
N HIS A 543 12.76 -12.22 15.66
CA HIS A 543 13.66 -13.20 16.28
C HIS A 543 13.52 -14.60 15.68
N THR A 544 12.32 -15.02 15.26
CA THR A 544 12.12 -16.30 14.58
C THR A 544 12.88 -16.36 13.25
N PHE A 545 13.07 -15.22 12.59
CA PHE A 545 13.88 -15.08 11.38
C PHE A 545 15.36 -14.78 11.66
N GLY A 546 15.76 -14.68 12.94
CA GLY A 546 17.14 -14.37 13.34
C GLY A 546 17.53 -12.91 13.13
N LEU A 547 16.56 -12.00 13.08
CA LEU A 547 16.75 -10.56 12.94
C LEU A 547 16.89 -9.90 14.32
N GLU A 548 17.76 -8.91 14.44
CA GLU A 548 17.81 -8.03 15.62
C GLU A 548 16.73 -6.95 15.53
N VAL A 549 16.11 -6.58 16.65
CA VAL A 549 15.03 -5.58 16.67
C VAL A 549 15.50 -4.26 17.27
N VAL A 550 15.24 -3.16 16.56
CA VAL A 550 15.50 -1.79 17.02
C VAL A 550 14.17 -1.06 17.20
N ALA A 551 13.83 -0.66 18.43
CA ALA A 551 12.64 0.14 18.69
C ALA A 551 12.92 1.65 18.55
N GLU A 552 12.19 2.33 17.69
CA GLU A 552 12.32 3.77 17.47
C GLU A 552 11.37 4.62 18.33
N GLY A 553 11.73 5.88 18.58
CA GLY A 553 10.84 6.79 19.27
C GLY A 553 10.61 6.47 20.74
N VAL A 554 11.57 5.85 21.43
CA VAL A 554 11.48 5.61 22.88
C VAL A 554 11.71 6.93 23.64
N GLU A 555 10.64 7.49 24.19
CA GLU A 555 10.66 8.80 24.86
C GLU A 555 10.66 8.72 26.40
N ASP A 556 10.24 7.59 26.98
CA ASP A 556 10.08 7.43 28.43
C ASP A 556 10.48 6.03 28.94
N VAL A 557 10.74 5.95 30.26
CA VAL A 557 11.22 4.73 30.93
C VAL A 557 10.15 3.63 30.99
N ALA A 558 8.85 3.97 30.97
CA ALA A 558 7.79 2.96 30.98
C ALA A 558 7.77 2.22 29.64
N THR A 559 7.87 2.95 28.53
CA THR A 559 8.01 2.40 27.17
C THR A 559 9.26 1.50 27.06
N GLU A 560 10.42 1.96 27.55
CA GLU A 560 11.65 1.14 27.61
C GLU A 560 11.45 -0.15 28.42
N THR A 561 10.76 -0.08 29.56
CA THR A 561 10.53 -1.22 30.43
C THR A 561 9.71 -2.30 29.73
N VAL A 562 8.65 -1.90 29.02
CA VAL A 562 7.80 -2.82 28.25
C VAL A 562 8.58 -3.47 27.11
N LEU A 563 9.37 -2.68 26.35
CA LEU A 563 10.21 -3.21 25.27
C LEU A 563 11.25 -4.21 25.77
N ARG A 564 11.85 -3.95 26.93
CA ARG A 564 12.77 -4.88 27.59
C ARG A 564 12.08 -6.18 28.01
N GLU A 565 10.87 -6.10 28.55
CA GLU A 565 10.08 -7.29 28.93
C GLU A 565 9.74 -8.17 27.72
N MET A 566 9.53 -7.56 26.56
CA MET A 566 9.30 -8.27 25.29
C MET A 566 10.57 -8.86 24.67
N GLY A 567 11.74 -8.54 25.21
CA GLY A 567 13.02 -9.01 24.67
C GLY A 567 13.54 -8.19 23.49
N CYS A 568 13.09 -6.95 23.29
CA CYS A 568 13.65 -6.06 22.26
C CYS A 568 15.16 -5.84 22.47
N ASP A 569 15.95 -5.93 21.40
CA ASP A 569 17.42 -5.95 21.47
C ASP A 569 18.02 -4.55 21.65
N ARG A 570 17.52 -3.58 20.87
CA ARG A 570 18.05 -2.21 20.82
C ARG A 570 16.92 -1.17 20.84
N ALA A 571 17.25 0.02 21.28
CA ALA A 571 16.31 1.14 21.31
C ALA A 571 16.97 2.47 20.93
N GLN A 572 16.17 3.33 20.31
CA GLN A 572 16.52 4.69 19.91
C GLN A 572 15.39 5.64 20.26
N GLY A 573 15.73 6.85 20.72
CA GLY A 573 14.72 7.86 21.05
C GLY A 573 15.23 8.94 22.00
N TYR A 574 14.36 9.91 22.28
CA TYR A 574 14.70 11.10 23.08
C TYR A 574 14.96 10.79 24.55
N LEU A 575 14.53 9.63 25.04
CA LEU A 575 14.93 9.14 26.35
C LEU A 575 16.46 9.05 26.50
N TYR A 576 17.15 8.68 25.41
CA TYR A 576 18.60 8.51 25.40
C TYR A 576 19.30 9.80 24.97
N ALA A 577 19.01 10.27 23.76
CA ALA A 577 19.44 11.56 23.25
C ALA A 577 18.71 11.90 21.94
N PRO A 578 18.51 13.19 21.62
CA PRO A 578 18.18 13.61 20.26
C PRO A 578 19.36 13.39 19.31
N ALA A 579 19.13 13.58 18.01
CA ALA A 579 20.20 13.64 17.03
C ALA A 579 21.14 14.82 17.31
N MET A 580 22.45 14.59 17.27
CA MET A 580 23.50 15.56 17.65
C MET A 580 24.56 15.68 16.57
N SER A 581 25.34 16.76 16.55
CA SER A 581 26.52 16.82 15.68
C SER A 581 27.53 15.72 16.06
N VAL A 582 28.43 15.34 15.15
CA VAL A 582 29.43 14.29 15.39
C VAL A 582 30.30 14.61 16.61
N GLU A 583 30.69 15.88 16.78
CA GLU A 583 31.48 16.34 17.92
C GLU A 583 30.69 16.22 19.23
N GLN A 584 29.42 16.62 19.22
CA GLN A 584 28.53 16.50 20.37
C GLN A 584 28.26 15.02 20.72
N PHE A 585 28.13 14.16 19.72
CA PHE A 585 27.96 12.73 19.90
C PHE A 585 29.18 12.09 20.60
N ILE A 586 30.40 12.45 20.18
CA ILE A 586 31.63 11.96 20.82
C ILE A 586 31.69 12.41 22.29
N VAL A 587 31.40 13.68 22.57
CA VAL A 587 31.36 14.21 23.95
C VAL A 587 30.32 13.48 24.80
N TRP A 588 29.11 13.28 24.25
CA TRP A 588 28.04 12.53 24.90
C TRP A 588 28.46 11.08 25.20
N TRP A 589 29.12 10.41 24.25
CA TRP A 589 29.57 9.02 24.40
C TRP A 589 30.63 8.87 25.50
N VAL A 590 31.67 9.73 25.49
CA VAL A 590 32.72 9.73 26.53
C VAL A 590 32.11 9.94 27.92
N SER A 591 31.20 10.90 28.05
CA SER A 591 30.56 11.20 29.35
C SER A 591 29.78 10.00 29.93
N ARG A 592 29.27 9.10 29.09
CA ARG A 592 28.53 7.91 29.51
C ARG A 592 29.42 6.71 29.81
N GLN A 593 30.60 6.61 29.19
CA GLN A 593 31.58 5.60 29.59
C GLN A 593 32.03 5.80 31.03
N ASP A 594 32.26 7.05 31.44
CA ASP A 594 32.66 7.38 32.81
C ASP A 594 31.57 7.02 33.83
N VAL A 595 30.28 7.23 33.50
CA VAL A 595 29.14 6.89 34.36
C VAL A 595 28.94 5.37 34.47
N LEU A 596 29.09 4.62 33.38
CA LEU A 596 28.98 3.16 33.37
C LEU A 596 30.13 2.48 34.15
N LEU A 597 31.33 3.07 34.14
CA LEU A 597 32.49 2.59 34.91
C LEU A 597 32.42 2.93 36.41
N SER A 598 31.58 3.88 36.80
CA SER A 598 31.43 4.34 38.19
C SER A 598 30.13 3.88 38.87
N ALA A 599 29.26 3.17 38.16
CA ALA A 599 28.11 2.47 38.75
C ALA A 599 28.60 1.19 39.48
N PRO A 600 28.20 0.95 40.74
CA PRO A 600 28.52 -0.30 41.42
C PRO A 600 27.88 -1.47 40.66
N ALA A 601 28.66 -2.51 40.38
CA ALA A 601 28.17 -3.72 39.74
C ALA A 601 26.97 -4.30 40.53
N PRO A 602 25.92 -4.80 39.84
CA PRO A 602 24.74 -5.35 40.49
C PRO A 602 25.04 -6.57 41.36
#